data_AF-A0A816EGP4-F1
#
_entry.id   AF-A0A816EGP4-F1
#
_cell.length_a   1.000
_cell.length_b   1.000
_cell.length_c   1.000
_cell.angle_alpha   90.00
_cell.angle_beta   90.00
_cell.angle_gamma   90.00
#
_symmetry.space_group_name_H-M   'P 1'
#
loop_
_entity.id
_entity.type
_entity.pdbx_description
1 polymer ?
#
loop_
_entity_poly.entity_id
_entity_poly.type
_entity_poly.pdbx_seq_one_letter_code
_entity_poly.pdbx_strand_id
1 'polypeptide(L)'
;MHQIHPPKYLCIYYGYPSLVNDSQRDLTLASNNFKKFDLIVFGNGLWKPTHDDHQNTQKIIHQLSALDKQVFGYVDLGVSTENLAVEEMKHAVHGWKSMGAKGIFWDDAGFDYRVTRERQSQMLDFCHELNLACIMNAWNPDD
;
A
#
# COMPACT_ATOMS: atom_id res chain seq x y z
N MET A 1 -9.12 22.50 -25.41
CA MET A 1 -10.14 21.70 -24.70
C MET A 1 -9.47 21.11 -23.48
N HIS A 2 -9.98 21.34 -22.27
CA HIS A 2 -9.45 20.67 -21.08
C HIS A 2 -9.95 19.23 -21.07
N GLN A 3 -9.03 18.27 -21.07
CA GLN A 3 -9.36 16.86 -21.00
C GLN A 3 -9.76 16.55 -19.54
N ILE A 4 -11.05 16.31 -19.31
CA ILE A 4 -11.54 15.90 -17.99
C ILE A 4 -11.25 14.41 -17.85
N HIS A 5 -10.32 14.05 -16.97
CA HIS A 5 -10.05 12.66 -16.64
C HIS A 5 -11.03 12.19 -15.56
N PRO A 6 -11.69 11.03 -15.74
CA PRO A 6 -12.51 10.45 -14.68
C PRO A 6 -11.61 10.10 -13.48
N PRO A 7 -12.12 10.25 -12.23
CA PRO A 7 -11.38 9.86 -11.04
C PRO A 7 -11.13 8.35 -11.04
N LYS A 8 -9.96 7.94 -10.57
CA LYS A 8 -9.61 6.52 -10.39
C LYS A 8 -10.43 5.90 -9.25
N TYR A 9 -10.80 4.63 -9.39
CA TYR A 9 -11.48 3.89 -8.33
C TYR A 9 -10.46 3.35 -7.33
N LEU A 10 -10.59 3.75 -6.06
CA LEU A 10 -9.74 3.33 -4.95
C LEU A 10 -10.42 2.24 -4.12
N CYS A 11 -9.66 1.22 -3.73
CA CYS A 11 -10.01 0.24 -2.70
C CYS A 11 -8.95 0.22 -1.61
N ILE A 12 -9.38 0.22 -0.35
CA ILE A 12 -8.51 -0.02 0.80
C ILE A 12 -9.05 -1.28 1.49
N TYR A 13 -8.20 -2.31 1.63
CA TYR A 13 -8.60 -3.60 2.17
C TYR A 13 -7.54 -4.13 3.14
N TYR A 14 -7.91 -4.21 4.42
CA TYR A 14 -7.02 -4.61 5.52
C TYR A 14 -7.17 -6.07 5.97
N GLY A 15 -8.01 -6.85 5.27
CA GLY A 15 -8.10 -8.30 5.48
C GLY A 15 -7.05 -9.07 4.67
N TYR A 16 -7.13 -10.41 4.72
CA TYR A 16 -6.31 -11.29 3.88
C TYR A 16 -6.83 -11.20 2.44
N PRO A 17 -6.06 -10.67 1.46
CA PRO A 17 -6.55 -10.49 0.09
C PRO A 17 -7.09 -11.77 -0.53
N SER A 18 -6.54 -12.94 -0.17
CA SER A 18 -6.99 -14.24 -0.67
C SER A 18 -8.38 -14.68 -0.16
N LEU A 19 -8.90 -14.04 0.89
CA LEU A 19 -10.18 -14.35 1.52
C LEU A 19 -11.27 -13.33 1.20
N VAL A 20 -10.98 -12.31 0.39
CA VAL A 20 -11.95 -11.26 0.03
C VAL A 20 -13.25 -11.88 -0.50
N ASN A 21 -14.40 -11.43 0.01
CA ASN A 21 -15.73 -11.87 -0.42
C ASN A 21 -15.85 -13.40 -0.59
N ASP A 22 -15.42 -14.14 0.44
CA ASP A 22 -15.46 -15.61 0.47
C ASP A 22 -14.69 -16.28 -0.68
N SER A 23 -13.61 -15.65 -1.16
CA SER A 23 -12.78 -16.24 -2.21
C SER A 23 -12.08 -17.53 -1.77
N GLN A 24 -12.02 -17.84 -0.47
CA GLN A 24 -11.49 -19.10 0.08
C GLN A 24 -10.10 -19.49 -0.48
N ARG A 25 -9.22 -18.51 -0.72
CA ARG A 25 -7.89 -18.67 -1.34
C ARG A 25 -7.89 -19.09 -2.81
N ASP A 26 -9.04 -19.03 -3.49
CA ASP A 26 -9.07 -18.96 -4.95
C ASP A 26 -8.56 -17.57 -5.38
N LEU A 27 -7.31 -17.54 -5.83
CA LEU A 27 -6.62 -16.30 -6.20
C LEU A 27 -7.23 -15.64 -7.44
N THR A 28 -7.83 -16.43 -8.34
CA THR A 28 -8.52 -15.89 -9.52
C THR A 28 -9.79 -15.16 -9.08
N LEU A 29 -10.57 -15.77 -8.19
CA LEU A 29 -11.75 -15.15 -7.62
C LEU A 29 -11.39 -13.91 -6.78
N ALA A 30 -10.34 -13.98 -5.98
CA ALA A 30 -9.85 -12.84 -5.19
C ALA A 30 -9.44 -11.67 -6.10
N SER A 31 -8.62 -11.91 -7.13
CA SER A 31 -8.22 -10.89 -8.10
C SER A 31 -9.41 -10.33 -8.89
N ASN A 32 -10.42 -11.15 -9.21
CA ASN A 32 -11.65 -10.68 -9.83
C ASN A 32 -12.46 -9.72 -8.96
N ASN A 33 -12.40 -9.86 -7.63
CA ASN A 33 -13.02 -8.91 -6.70
C ASN A 33 -12.29 -7.56 -6.69
N PHE A 34 -10.97 -7.54 -6.87
CA PHE A 34 -10.16 -6.33 -6.83
C PHE A 34 -10.00 -5.63 -8.19
N LYS A 35 -10.08 -6.35 -9.34
CA LYS A 35 -9.79 -5.78 -10.67
C LYS A 35 -10.74 -4.64 -11.12
N LYS A 36 -11.83 -4.41 -10.38
CA LYS A 36 -12.76 -3.29 -10.61
C LYS A 36 -12.21 -1.94 -10.12
N PHE A 37 -11.13 -1.97 -9.35
CA PHE A 37 -10.43 -0.78 -8.85
C PHE A 37 -9.16 -0.54 -9.65
N ASP A 38 -8.75 0.72 -9.74
CA ASP A 38 -7.51 1.12 -10.42
C ASP A 38 -6.33 1.19 -9.44
N LEU A 39 -6.64 1.56 -8.19
CA LEU A 39 -5.71 1.67 -7.07
C LEU A 39 -6.23 0.80 -5.92
N ILE A 40 -5.39 -0.09 -5.40
CA ILE A 40 -5.74 -0.99 -4.29
C ILE A 40 -4.68 -0.86 -3.20
N VAL A 41 -5.09 -0.60 -1.96
CA VAL A 41 -4.22 -0.62 -0.78
C VAL A 41 -4.46 -1.92 -0.02
N PHE A 42 -3.39 -2.66 0.26
CA PHE A 42 -3.41 -3.85 1.11
C PHE A 42 -2.78 -3.57 2.48
N GLY A 43 -3.36 -4.17 3.52
CA GLY A 43 -3.04 -3.90 4.94
C GLY A 43 -1.65 -4.31 5.40
N ASN A 44 -1.30 -3.86 6.61
CA ASN A 44 0.03 -4.00 7.19
C ASN A 44 0.51 -5.47 7.26
N GLY A 45 1.84 -5.66 7.17
CA GLY A 45 2.49 -6.93 7.45
C GLY A 45 2.39 -8.02 6.38
N LEU A 46 1.51 -7.90 5.38
CA LEU A 46 1.37 -8.87 4.28
C LEU A 46 2.67 -9.08 3.48
N TRP A 47 3.58 -8.11 3.54
CA TRP A 47 4.92 -8.19 2.93
C TRP A 47 5.89 -9.10 3.66
N LYS A 48 5.63 -9.46 4.92
CA LYS A 48 6.50 -10.33 5.71
C LYS A 48 6.37 -11.76 5.20
N PRO A 49 7.48 -12.46 4.88
CA PRO A 49 7.42 -13.87 4.46
C PRO A 49 6.77 -14.82 5.46
N THR A 50 6.71 -14.43 6.73
CA THR A 50 6.07 -15.17 7.82
C THR A 50 4.56 -14.95 7.92
N HIS A 51 3.99 -13.99 7.18
CA HIS A 51 2.56 -13.75 7.19
C HIS A 51 1.83 -14.85 6.40
N ASP A 52 0.78 -15.43 6.97
CA ASP A 52 0.04 -16.57 6.40
C ASP A 52 -0.42 -16.34 4.96
N ASP A 53 -0.81 -15.11 4.64
CA ASP A 53 -1.29 -14.72 3.30
C ASP A 53 -0.23 -14.13 2.37
N HIS A 54 1.06 -14.11 2.76
CA HIS A 54 2.14 -13.47 1.99
C HIS A 54 2.23 -13.97 0.55
N GLN A 55 2.35 -15.29 0.38
CA GLN A 55 2.51 -15.90 -0.94
C GLN A 55 1.27 -15.70 -1.83
N ASN A 56 0.08 -15.72 -1.24
CA ASN A 56 -1.17 -15.48 -1.96
C ASN A 56 -1.29 -14.02 -2.38
N THR A 57 -0.96 -13.10 -1.46
CA THR A 57 -0.97 -11.66 -1.73
C THR A 57 0.00 -11.31 -2.86
N GLN A 58 1.22 -11.87 -2.87
CA GLN A 58 2.17 -11.65 -3.95
C GLN A 58 1.60 -12.09 -5.31
N LYS A 59 0.98 -13.27 -5.37
CA LYS A 59 0.33 -13.77 -6.60
C LYS A 59 -0.84 -12.88 -7.05
N ILE A 60 -1.67 -12.41 -6.12
CA ILE A 60 -2.77 -11.47 -6.40
C ILE A 60 -2.22 -10.15 -6.95
N ILE A 61 -1.15 -9.61 -6.36
CA ILE A 61 -0.47 -8.40 -6.86
C ILE A 61 -0.02 -8.60 -8.31
N HIS A 62 0.61 -9.75 -8.62
CA HIS A 62 1.04 -10.04 -10.00
C HIS A 62 -0.13 -10.15 -10.98
N GLN A 63 -1.24 -10.80 -10.59
CA GLN A 63 -2.44 -10.92 -11.42
C GLN A 63 -3.08 -9.54 -11.68
N LEU A 64 -3.16 -8.70 -10.66
CA LEU A 64 -3.68 -7.33 -10.78
C LEU A 64 -2.77 -6.45 -11.62
N SER A 65 -1.44 -6.54 -11.45
CA SER A 65 -0.47 -5.80 -12.27
C SER A 65 -0.54 -6.18 -13.75
N ALA A 66 -0.86 -7.44 -14.08
CA ALA A 66 -1.04 -7.87 -15.47
C ALA A 66 -2.30 -7.26 -16.13
N LEU A 67 -3.21 -6.69 -15.32
CA LEU A 67 -4.42 -5.99 -15.73
C LEU A 67 -4.29 -4.45 -15.59
N ASP A 68 -3.05 -3.95 -15.51
CA ASP A 68 -2.72 -2.53 -15.31
C ASP A 68 -3.32 -1.92 -14.02
N LYS A 69 -3.50 -2.75 -12.99
CA LYS A 69 -3.97 -2.30 -11.67
C LYS A 69 -2.78 -2.06 -10.75
N GLN A 70 -2.87 -1.02 -9.93
CA GLN A 70 -1.76 -0.58 -9.09
C GLN A 70 -2.05 -0.93 -7.63
N VAL A 71 -1.18 -1.76 -7.04
CA VAL A 71 -1.27 -2.11 -5.63
C VAL A 71 -0.29 -1.27 -4.82
N PHE A 72 -0.78 -0.73 -3.71
CA PHE A 72 -0.04 0.03 -2.71
C PHE A 72 0.01 -0.78 -1.42
N GLY A 73 1.19 -0.80 -0.81
CA GLY A 73 1.40 -1.43 0.49
C GLY A 73 1.16 -0.45 1.63
N TYR A 74 0.37 -0.83 2.62
CA TYR A 74 0.26 -0.06 3.87
C TYR A 74 1.57 -0.12 4.66
N VAL A 75 2.00 1.03 5.18
CA VAL A 75 3.02 1.14 6.23
C VAL A 75 2.64 2.31 7.17
N ASP A 76 2.74 2.11 8.48
CA ASP A 76 2.55 3.17 9.48
C ASP A 76 3.73 4.15 9.46
N LEU A 77 3.46 5.46 9.36
CA LEU A 77 4.45 6.52 9.47
C LEU A 77 4.43 7.19 10.86
N GLY A 78 3.36 7.00 11.63
CA GLY A 78 3.11 7.70 12.88
C GLY A 78 4.18 7.50 13.95
N VAL A 79 4.36 8.52 14.80
CA VAL A 79 5.28 8.47 15.95
C VAL A 79 4.52 8.19 17.25
N SER A 80 3.24 8.57 17.31
CA SER A 80 2.34 8.21 18.42
C SER A 80 1.61 6.87 18.23
N THR A 81 1.86 6.16 17.15
CA THR A 81 1.24 4.87 16.78
C THR A 81 2.27 3.72 16.85
N GLU A 82 2.64 3.07 15.74
CA GLU A 82 3.64 1.99 15.76
C GLU A 82 5.05 2.53 16.07
N ASN A 83 5.31 3.80 15.73
CA ASN A 83 6.59 4.48 15.97
C ASN A 83 7.78 3.69 15.41
N LEU A 84 7.61 3.14 14.21
CA LEU A 84 8.62 2.34 13.53
C LEU A 84 9.92 3.13 13.38
N ALA A 85 11.05 2.46 13.63
CA ALA A 85 12.35 3.00 13.28
C ALA A 85 12.45 3.16 11.76
N VAL A 86 13.26 4.12 11.30
CA VAL A 86 13.46 4.39 9.86
C VAL A 86 13.84 3.11 9.10
N GLU A 87 14.72 2.28 9.66
CA GLU A 87 15.15 1.05 9.01
C GLU A 87 14.04 -0.01 8.93
N GLU A 88 13.11 -0.05 9.89
CA GLU A 88 11.95 -0.95 9.85
C GLU A 88 10.96 -0.50 8.77
N MET A 89 10.74 0.81 8.63
CA MET A 89 9.92 1.36 7.54
C MET A 89 10.56 1.05 6.18
N LYS A 90 11.87 1.28 6.02
CA LYS A 90 12.59 0.93 4.78
C LYS A 90 12.49 -0.57 4.47
N HIS A 91 12.58 -1.42 5.49
CA HIS A 91 12.43 -2.86 5.33
C HIS A 91 11.02 -3.22 4.83
N ALA A 92 9.98 -2.60 5.37
CA ALA A 92 8.61 -2.78 4.90
C ALA A 92 8.42 -2.32 3.45
N VAL A 93 8.97 -1.16 3.08
CA VAL A 93 8.94 -0.63 1.71
C VAL A 93 9.63 -1.59 0.72
N HIS A 94 10.80 -2.13 1.08
CA HIS A 94 11.47 -3.14 0.28
C HIS A 94 10.66 -4.43 0.15
N GLY A 95 10.03 -4.88 1.25
CA GLY A 95 9.12 -6.02 1.26
C GLY A 95 7.99 -5.84 0.25
N TRP A 96 7.25 -4.74 0.33
CA TRP A 96 6.18 -4.41 -0.61
C TRP A 96 6.67 -4.33 -2.06
N LYS A 97 7.80 -3.64 -2.30
CA LYS A 97 8.41 -3.56 -3.63
C LYS A 97 8.72 -4.93 -4.20
N SER A 98 9.29 -5.83 -3.39
CA SER A 98 9.64 -7.20 -3.80
C SER A 98 8.43 -8.04 -4.21
N MET A 99 7.25 -7.74 -3.67
CA MET A 99 6.00 -8.38 -4.07
C MET A 99 5.39 -7.79 -5.35
N GLY A 100 5.95 -6.69 -5.87
CA GLY A 100 5.48 -6.00 -7.07
C GLY A 100 4.54 -4.83 -6.81
N ALA A 101 4.44 -4.34 -5.56
CA ALA A 101 3.69 -3.11 -5.27
C ALA A 101 4.24 -1.93 -6.09
N LYS A 102 3.34 -1.04 -6.50
CA LYS A 102 3.64 0.18 -7.28
C LYS A 102 3.79 1.42 -6.41
N GLY A 103 3.44 1.32 -5.13
CA GLY A 103 3.58 2.42 -4.20
C GLY A 103 3.37 2.02 -2.76
N ILE A 104 3.48 3.00 -1.88
CA ILE A 104 3.28 2.88 -0.45
C ILE A 104 2.16 3.82 -0.02
N PHE A 105 1.24 3.30 0.77
CA PHE A 105 0.25 4.06 1.49
C PHE A 105 0.79 4.26 2.91
N TRP A 106 1.30 5.46 3.18
CA TRP A 106 1.79 5.86 4.49
C TRP A 106 0.60 6.29 5.34
N ASP A 107 0.22 5.47 6.31
CA ASP A 107 -0.84 5.82 7.26
C ASP A 107 -0.30 6.61 8.44
N ASP A 108 -1.21 7.31 9.12
CA ASP A 108 -0.90 8.14 10.28
C ASP A 108 0.24 9.15 9.99
N ALA A 109 0.23 9.72 8.77
CA ALA A 109 1.31 10.55 8.25
C ALA A 109 1.23 12.03 8.70
N GLY A 110 0.14 12.42 9.36
CA GLY A 110 -0.12 13.80 9.80
C GLY A 110 0.70 14.23 11.02
N PHE A 111 0.83 15.54 11.22
CA PHE A 111 1.53 16.11 12.37
C PHE A 111 0.83 15.81 13.69
N ASP A 112 -0.47 15.54 13.66
CA ASP A 112 -1.25 15.12 14.82
C ASP A 112 -0.80 13.75 15.37
N TYR A 113 -0.18 12.92 14.53
CA TYR A 113 0.50 11.67 14.93
C TYR A 113 1.96 11.85 15.34
N ARG A 114 2.35 13.11 15.62
CA ARG A 114 3.72 13.53 15.97
C ARG A 114 4.76 13.23 14.89
N VAL A 115 4.32 12.99 13.65
CA VAL A 115 5.20 12.93 12.49
C VAL A 115 5.80 14.32 12.27
N THR A 116 7.05 14.39 11.79
CA THR A 116 7.67 15.66 11.39
C THR A 116 7.77 15.74 9.87
N ARG A 117 7.93 16.95 9.33
CA ARG A 117 8.17 17.13 7.89
C ARG A 117 9.42 16.37 7.44
N GLU A 118 10.46 16.33 8.27
CA GLU A 118 11.68 15.59 7.99
C GLU A 118 11.42 14.08 7.86
N ARG A 119 10.59 13.50 8.74
CA ARG A 119 10.21 12.08 8.66
C ARG A 119 9.38 11.77 7.41
N GLN A 120 8.42 12.64 7.06
CA GLN A 120 7.66 12.51 5.82
C GLN A 120 8.57 12.58 4.59
N SER A 121 9.39 13.64 4.49
CA SER A 121 10.31 13.85 3.36
C SER A 121 11.30 12.71 3.24
N GLN A 122 11.88 12.24 4.35
CA GLN A 122 12.82 11.13 4.35
C GLN A 122 12.22 9.86 3.74
N MET A 123 10.99 9.51 4.13
CA MET A 123 10.34 8.30 3.61
C MET A 123 9.77 8.47 2.21
N LEU A 124 9.33 9.69 1.85
CA LEU A 124 8.92 10.05 0.49
C LEU A 124 10.09 9.94 -0.49
N ASP A 125 11.24 10.54 -0.15
CA ASP A 125 12.46 10.50 -0.96
C ASP A 125 12.91 9.05 -1.17
N PHE A 126 12.91 8.26 -0.09
CA PHE A 126 13.26 6.83 -0.17
C PHE A 126 12.32 6.03 -1.10
N CYS A 127 11.02 6.28 -1.07
CA CYS A 127 10.09 5.66 -2.02
C CYS A 127 10.37 6.09 -3.47
N HIS A 128 10.64 7.38 -3.71
CA HIS A 128 10.96 7.90 -5.03
C HIS A 128 12.28 7.35 -5.60
N GLU A 129 13.33 7.21 -4.78
CA GLU A 129 14.58 6.52 -5.15
C GLU A 129 14.32 5.09 -5.66
N LEU A 130 13.27 4.45 -5.13
CA LEU A 130 12.84 3.12 -5.51
C LEU A 130 11.82 3.10 -6.66
N ASN A 131 11.49 4.23 -7.27
CA ASN A 131 10.44 4.39 -8.28
C ASN A 131 9.05 3.92 -7.80
N LEU A 132 8.74 4.14 -6.52
CA LEU A 132 7.44 3.87 -5.93
C LEU A 132 6.65 5.17 -5.79
N ALA A 133 5.34 5.12 -6.08
CA ALA A 133 4.44 6.22 -5.76
C ALA A 133 4.11 6.23 -4.25
N CYS A 134 3.66 7.37 -3.74
CA CYS A 134 3.25 7.52 -2.35
C CYS A 134 1.84 8.10 -2.22
N ILE A 135 1.11 7.63 -1.21
CA ILE A 135 -0.09 8.27 -0.69
C ILE A 135 0.21 8.54 0.79
N MET A 136 0.11 9.81 1.22
CA MET A 136 0.23 10.21 2.62
C MET A 136 -1.17 10.37 3.18
N ASN A 137 -1.57 9.49 4.10
CA ASN A 137 -2.88 9.58 4.75
C ASN A 137 -2.74 10.37 6.06
N ALA A 138 -3.36 11.54 6.09
CA ALA A 138 -3.32 12.47 7.22
C ALA A 138 -4.72 13.08 7.44
N TRP A 139 -4.98 13.55 8.66
CA TRP A 139 -6.25 14.22 8.97
C TRP A 139 -6.38 15.58 8.30
N ASN A 140 -5.26 16.30 8.20
CA ASN A 140 -5.18 17.58 7.54
C ASN A 140 -4.53 17.42 6.16
N PRO A 141 -5.21 17.75 5.06
CA PRO A 141 -4.63 17.67 3.71
C PRO A 141 -3.41 18.56 3.47
N ASP A 142 -3.18 19.57 4.31
CA ASP A 142 -2.02 20.47 4.22
C ASP A 142 -0.76 19.90 4.92
N ASP A 143 -0.89 18.77 5.63
CA ASP A 143 0.23 18.12 6.34
C ASP A 143 1.21 17.41 5.40
#